data_AF-A0A942MBG6-F1
#
_entry.id   AF-A0A942MBG6-F1
#
_cell.length_a   1.000
_cell.length_b   1.000
_cell.length_c   1.000
_cell.angle_alpha   90.00
_cell.angle_beta   90.00
_cell.angle_gamma   90.00
#
_symmetry.space_group_name_H-M   'P 1'
#
loop_
_entity.id
_entity.type
_entity.pdbx_description
1 polymer ?
#
loop_
_entity_poly.entity_id
_entity_poly.type
_entity_poly.pdbx_seq_one_letter_code
_entity_poly.pdbx_strand_id
1 'polypeptide(L)'
;MSTRLQELLADFGCSVLNYSNNKIIVDYFYSESMYEKFLTGVNCRQGMGLHDTKEILEFNKLDDGKLVIVQHDGIETAKYKYTTIFKATMEYKERNTDQKKAIKYLTFRVRKNEYGDEINYIDTEGKSMDFKNISAMKKHLSETFGTYKITEWSVFFE
;
A
#
# COMPACT_ATOMS: atom_id res chain seq x y z
N MET A 1 -7.13 -6.07 12.16
CA MET A 1 -5.96 -6.16 13.04
C MET A 1 -4.76 -6.35 12.14
N SER A 2 -3.72 -5.53 12.28
CA SER A 2 -2.46 -5.75 11.58
C SER A 2 -1.79 -7.00 12.14
N THR A 3 -1.13 -7.79 11.31
CA THR A 3 -0.36 -8.94 11.79
C THR A 3 1.06 -8.53 12.15
N ARG A 4 1.77 -9.37 12.91
CA ARG A 4 3.16 -9.09 13.31
C ARG A 4 4.08 -8.96 12.08
N LEU A 5 3.88 -9.79 11.05
CA LEU A 5 4.64 -9.66 9.82
C LEU A 5 4.33 -8.34 9.13
N GLN A 6 3.06 -7.95 9.01
CA GLN A 6 2.67 -6.68 8.40
C GLN A 6 3.33 -5.46 9.07
N GLU A 7 3.39 -5.44 10.40
CA GLU A 7 4.09 -4.38 11.16
C GLU A 7 5.59 -4.35 10.85
N LEU A 8 6.25 -5.52 10.80
CA LEU A 8 7.67 -5.59 10.47
C LEU A 8 7.99 -5.12 9.06
N LEU A 9 7.09 -5.32 8.09
CA LEU A 9 7.31 -4.82 6.72
C LEU A 9 7.42 -3.29 6.67
N ALA A 10 6.81 -2.57 7.61
CA ALA A 10 6.90 -1.11 7.70
C ALA A 10 8.29 -0.64 8.17
N ASP A 11 9.02 -1.46 8.95
CA ASP A 11 10.29 -1.09 9.55
C ASP A 11 11.46 -1.13 8.55
N PHE A 12 11.37 -1.95 7.51
CA PHE A 12 12.45 -2.18 6.55
C PHE A 12 12.21 -1.49 5.22
N GLY A 13 13.26 -1.09 4.50
CA GLY A 13 13.11 -0.46 3.18
C GLY A 13 12.85 -1.48 2.06
N CYS A 14 13.33 -2.72 2.24
CA CYS A 14 13.03 -3.83 1.34
C CYS A 14 12.88 -5.13 2.14
N SER A 15 11.85 -5.92 1.83
CA SER A 15 11.61 -7.23 2.41
C SER A 15 11.34 -8.27 1.33
N VAL A 16 11.94 -9.46 1.45
CA VAL A 16 11.72 -10.59 0.54
C VAL A 16 10.99 -11.69 1.30
N LEU A 17 9.77 -12.00 0.88
CA LEU A 17 8.90 -13.01 1.49
C LEU A 17 8.92 -14.25 0.61
N ASN A 18 9.66 -15.26 1.02
CA ASN A 18 9.72 -16.54 0.34
C ASN A 18 8.76 -17.55 0.99
N TYR A 19 7.67 -17.86 0.30
CA TYR A 19 6.72 -18.89 0.68
C TYR A 19 7.29 -20.25 0.30
N SER A 20 7.69 -21.04 1.30
CA SER A 20 8.25 -22.38 1.11
C SER A 20 7.93 -23.27 2.30
N ASN A 21 7.64 -24.55 2.05
CA ASN A 21 7.40 -25.56 3.10
C ASN A 21 6.36 -25.12 4.16
N ASN A 22 5.25 -24.52 3.72
CA ASN A 22 4.18 -24.02 4.59
C ASN A 22 4.65 -22.97 5.63
N LYS A 23 5.71 -22.22 5.31
CA LYS A 23 6.20 -21.08 6.06
C LYS A 23 6.52 -19.92 5.13
N ILE A 24 6.60 -18.73 5.71
CA ILE A 24 7.11 -17.53 5.05
C ILE A 24 8.49 -17.26 5.64
N ILE A 25 9.53 -17.47 4.86
CA ILE A 25 10.90 -17.09 5.21
C ILE A 25 11.09 -15.66 4.72
N VAL A 26 11.46 -14.75 5.62
CA VAL A 26 11.57 -13.34 5.32
C VAL A 26 13.00 -12.88 5.48
N ASP A 27 13.56 -12.29 4.43
CA ASP A 27 14.82 -11.56 4.50
C ASP A 27 14.54 -10.05 4.51
N TYR A 28 15.11 -9.34 5.47
CA TYR A 28 14.93 -7.90 5.64
C TYR A 28 16.18 -7.12 5.24
N PHE A 29 15.98 -6.00 4.55
CA PHE A 29 17.03 -5.13 4.05
C PHE A 29 16.72 -3.66 4.33
N TYR A 30 17.77 -2.87 4.57
CA TYR A 30 17.63 -1.43 4.82
C TYR A 30 16.97 -0.69 3.65
N SER A 31 17.28 -1.10 2.42
CA SER A 31 16.83 -0.48 1.18
C SER A 31 16.85 -1.49 0.03
N GLU A 32 16.18 -1.13 -1.07
CA GLU A 32 16.25 -1.85 -2.34
C GLU A 32 17.71 -2.00 -2.83
N SER A 33 18.53 -0.97 -2.69
CA SER A 33 19.95 -1.04 -3.05
C SER A 33 20.78 -2.02 -2.20
N MET A 34 20.39 -2.27 -0.94
CA MET A 34 21.04 -3.32 -0.13
C MET A 34 20.59 -4.70 -0.59
N TYR A 35 19.33 -4.86 -1.01
CA TYR A 35 18.88 -6.10 -1.60
C TYR A 35 19.61 -6.41 -2.92
N GLU A 36 19.82 -5.42 -3.79
CA GLU A 36 20.61 -5.59 -5.03
C GLU A 36 22.04 -6.04 -4.75
N LYS A 37 22.72 -5.43 -3.75
CA LYS A 37 24.04 -5.88 -3.31
C LYS A 37 24.03 -7.31 -2.79
N PHE A 38 22.99 -7.68 -2.05
CA PHE A 38 22.82 -9.04 -1.55
C PHE A 38 22.74 -10.06 -2.70
N LEU A 39 22.04 -9.74 -3.78
CA LEU A 39 22.00 -10.60 -4.99
C LEU A 39 23.38 -10.78 -5.63
N THR A 40 24.31 -9.83 -5.46
CA THR A 40 25.70 -9.97 -5.92
C THR A 40 26.61 -10.73 -4.94
N GLY A 41 26.06 -11.26 -3.84
CA GLY A 41 26.77 -12.06 -2.84
C GLY A 41 27.23 -11.29 -1.60
N VAL A 42 26.85 -10.01 -1.45
CA VAL A 42 27.20 -9.22 -0.27
C VAL A 42 26.29 -9.59 0.91
N ASN A 43 26.84 -9.92 2.07
CA ASN A 43 26.02 -10.18 3.25
C ASN A 43 25.57 -8.88 3.93
N CYS A 44 24.44 -8.33 3.49
CA CYS A 44 23.87 -7.08 3.99
C CYS A 44 22.39 -7.19 4.40
N ARG A 45 21.96 -8.40 4.78
CA ARG A 45 20.66 -8.59 5.46
C ARG A 45 20.69 -7.86 6.79
N GLN A 46 19.62 -7.13 7.11
CA GLN A 46 19.42 -6.52 8.43
C GLN A 46 18.76 -7.47 9.41
N GLY A 47 18.04 -8.47 8.90
CA GLY A 47 17.39 -9.48 9.73
C GLY A 47 16.77 -10.57 8.90
N MET A 48 16.31 -11.60 9.60
CA MET A 48 15.56 -12.71 9.04
C MET A 48 14.35 -13.01 9.92
N GLY A 49 13.27 -13.50 9.33
CA GLY A 49 12.06 -13.91 10.01
C GLY A 49 11.52 -15.23 9.49
N LEU A 50 10.83 -15.98 10.34
CA LEU A 50 10.07 -17.18 9.96
C LEU A 50 8.64 -17.02 10.48
N HIS A 51 7.68 -17.01 9.56
CA HIS A 51 6.28 -16.76 9.88
C HIS A 51 5.36 -17.84 9.31
N ASP A 52 4.13 -17.88 9.81
CA ASP A 52 3.11 -18.81 9.31
C ASP A 52 2.47 -18.30 8.01
N THR A 53 2.10 -19.20 7.11
CA THR A 53 1.44 -18.84 5.85
C THR A 53 0.01 -18.31 6.04
N LYS A 54 -0.55 -18.41 7.25
CA LYS A 54 -1.85 -17.84 7.63
C LYS A 54 -1.78 -16.35 7.98
N GLU A 55 -0.60 -15.74 8.02
CA GLU A 55 -0.45 -14.29 8.16
C GLU A 55 -1.21 -13.57 7.03
N ILE A 56 -2.11 -12.65 7.38
CA ILE A 56 -2.88 -11.85 6.42
C ILE A 56 -2.09 -10.57 6.14
N LEU A 57 -1.58 -10.46 4.91
CA LEU A 57 -0.81 -9.29 4.48
C LEU A 57 -1.65 -8.39 3.59
N GLU A 58 -1.66 -7.11 3.92
CA GLU A 58 -2.35 -6.05 3.19
C GLU A 58 -1.30 -5.22 2.44
N PHE A 59 -0.79 -5.73 1.31
CA PHE A 59 0.27 -5.05 0.56
C PHE A 59 -0.12 -3.65 0.09
N ASN A 60 -1.41 -3.41 -0.16
CA ASN A 60 -1.94 -2.10 -0.52
C ASN A 60 -1.92 -1.08 0.64
N LYS A 61 -1.51 -1.49 1.84
CA LYS A 61 -1.26 -0.62 3.00
C LYS A 61 0.22 -0.43 3.31
N LEU A 62 1.12 -0.95 2.49
CA LEU A 62 2.55 -0.66 2.61
C LEU A 62 2.79 0.85 2.53
N ASP A 63 3.76 1.34 3.29
CA ASP A 63 4.22 2.72 3.19
C ASP A 63 4.89 3.00 1.85
N ASP A 64 4.90 4.28 1.47
CA ASP A 64 5.51 4.70 0.23
C ASP A 64 7.01 4.41 0.21
N GLY A 65 7.52 4.00 -0.95
CA GLY A 65 8.93 3.68 -1.17
C GLY A 65 9.39 2.36 -0.54
N LYS A 66 8.55 1.68 0.25
CA LYS A 66 8.85 0.35 0.79
C LYS A 66 8.69 -0.70 -0.29
N LEU A 67 9.71 -1.55 -0.46
CA LEU A 67 9.70 -2.65 -1.41
C LEU A 67 9.37 -3.97 -0.71
N VAL A 68 8.39 -4.69 -1.22
CA VAL A 68 8.11 -6.08 -0.85
C VAL A 68 8.17 -6.97 -2.08
N ILE A 69 8.99 -8.01 -2.02
CA ILE A 69 9.15 -9.02 -3.06
C ILE A 69 8.55 -10.31 -2.53
N VAL A 70 7.65 -10.92 -3.29
CA VAL A 70 7.03 -12.21 -2.96
C VAL A 70 7.64 -13.28 -3.84
N GLN A 71 8.06 -14.37 -3.22
CA GLN A 71 8.64 -15.52 -3.88
C GLN A 71 7.92 -16.81 -3.48
N HIS A 72 7.91 -17.78 -4.38
CA HIS A 72 7.58 -19.17 -4.08
C HIS A 72 8.79 -20.04 -4.41
N ASP A 73 9.31 -20.75 -3.39
CA ASP A 73 10.50 -21.59 -3.51
C ASP A 73 11.69 -20.89 -4.20
N GLY A 74 11.90 -19.61 -3.86
CA GLY A 74 12.97 -18.77 -4.38
C GLY A 74 12.69 -18.10 -5.73
N ILE A 75 11.53 -18.33 -6.34
CA ILE A 75 11.12 -17.73 -7.61
C ILE A 75 10.23 -16.51 -7.34
N GLU A 76 10.59 -15.33 -7.82
CA GLU A 76 9.77 -14.11 -7.72
C GLU A 76 8.43 -14.29 -8.44
N THR A 77 7.34 -14.03 -7.73
CA THR A 77 5.96 -14.13 -8.25
C THR A 77 5.21 -12.81 -8.21
N ALA A 78 5.58 -11.90 -7.31
CA ALA A 78 5.01 -10.56 -7.25
C ALA A 78 5.97 -9.56 -6.60
N LYS A 79 5.75 -8.28 -6.90
CA LYS A 79 6.50 -7.17 -6.32
C LYS A 79 5.57 -5.99 -6.04
N TYR A 80 5.78 -5.35 -4.89
CA TYR A 80 4.95 -4.25 -4.42
C TYR A 80 5.85 -3.11 -3.95
N LYS A 81 5.66 -1.94 -4.55
CA LYS A 81 6.27 -0.69 -4.09
C LYS A 81 5.37 0.45 -4.50
N TYR A 82 4.88 1.19 -3.52
CA TYR A 82 3.91 2.25 -3.76
C TYR A 82 4.58 3.62 -3.75
N THR A 83 4.13 4.46 -4.67
CA THR A 83 4.57 5.85 -4.78
C THR A 83 3.34 6.73 -4.96
N THR A 84 3.14 7.70 -4.05
CA THR A 84 2.01 8.63 -4.09
C THR A 84 2.08 9.49 -5.36
N ILE A 85 1.04 9.41 -6.19
CA ILE A 85 0.87 10.23 -7.40
C ILE A 85 0.36 11.61 -7.00
N PHE A 86 -0.67 11.65 -6.15
CA PHE A 86 -1.25 12.89 -5.66
C PHE A 86 -1.95 12.71 -4.31
N LYS A 87 -2.15 13.83 -3.62
CA LYS A 87 -2.99 13.94 -2.43
C LYS A 87 -4.09 14.96 -2.68
N ALA A 88 -5.30 14.69 -2.19
CA ALA A 88 -6.43 15.58 -2.35
C ALA A 88 -7.32 15.61 -1.10
N THR A 89 -8.02 16.72 -0.90
CA THR A 89 -9.12 16.83 0.05
C THR A 89 -10.41 17.01 -0.73
N MET A 90 -11.42 16.20 -0.42
CA MET A 90 -12.76 16.38 -0.97
C MET A 90 -13.77 16.82 0.08
N GLU A 91 -14.68 17.67 -0.34
CA GLU A 91 -15.87 18.12 0.38
C GLU A 91 -17.07 17.33 -0.12
N TYR A 92 -17.87 16.75 0.78
CA TYR A 92 -19.10 16.04 0.44
C TYR A 92 -20.22 16.32 1.44
N LYS A 93 -21.47 16.04 1.04
CA LYS A 93 -22.64 16.25 1.89
C LYS A 93 -23.11 14.92 2.46
N GLU A 94 -23.16 14.86 3.78
CA GLU A 94 -23.68 13.70 4.51
C GLU A 94 -24.90 14.10 5.34
N ARG A 95 -25.86 13.19 5.53
CA ARG A 95 -26.94 13.41 6.49
C ARG A 95 -26.45 12.99 7.87
N ASN A 96 -26.49 13.91 8.82
CA ASN A 96 -26.26 13.59 10.22
C ASN A 96 -27.41 12.74 10.77
N THR A 97 -27.26 12.23 11.99
CA THR A 97 -28.30 11.52 12.75
C THR A 97 -29.64 12.27 12.80
N ASP A 98 -29.61 13.60 12.79
CA ASP A 98 -30.79 14.48 12.79
C ASP A 98 -31.37 14.76 11.39
N GLN A 99 -30.96 13.99 10.37
CA GLN A 99 -31.33 14.15 8.94
C GLN A 99 -30.93 15.49 8.28
N LYS A 100 -30.30 16.41 9.01
CA LYS A 100 -29.72 17.64 8.45
C LYS A 100 -28.49 17.31 7.60
N LYS A 101 -28.37 18.00 6.46
CA LYS A 101 -27.18 17.91 5.60
C LYS A 101 -26.03 18.69 6.26
N ALA A 102 -24.93 18.01 6.54
CA ALA A 102 -23.68 18.64 6.95
C ALA A 102 -22.62 18.47 5.85
N ILE A 103 -21.72 19.44 5.78
CA ILE A 103 -20.52 19.36 4.96
C ILE A 103 -19.46 18.57 5.73
N LYS A 104 -18.87 17.58 5.07
CA LYS A 104 -17.77 16.76 5.57
C LYS A 104 -16.59 16.88 4.63
N TYR A 105 -15.40 16.65 5.17
CA TYR A 105 -14.16 16.66 4.42
C TYR A 105 -13.47 15.30 4.59
N LEU A 106 -12.94 14.77 3.49
CA LEU A 106 -12.10 13.58 3.51
C LEU A 106 -10.82 13.86 2.73
N THR A 107 -9.68 13.71 3.39
CA THR A 107 -8.38 13.77 2.73
C THR A 107 -7.95 12.36 2.36
N PHE A 108 -7.43 12.22 1.15
CA PHE A 108 -6.94 10.95 0.63
C PHE A 108 -5.70 11.14 -0.23
N ARG A 109 -4.95 10.07 -0.41
CA ARG A 109 -3.85 9.97 -1.37
C ARG A 109 -4.17 8.89 -2.39
N VAL A 110 -3.69 9.10 -3.60
CA VAL A 110 -3.70 8.10 -4.66
C VAL A 110 -2.26 7.78 -5.02
N ARG A 111 -1.97 6.50 -5.08
CA ARG A 111 -0.63 5.95 -5.25
C ARG A 111 -0.62 4.98 -6.41
N LYS A 112 0.54 4.75 -7.00
CA LYS A 112 0.76 3.72 -8.01
C LYS A 112 1.65 2.64 -7.42
N ASN A 113 1.35 1.36 -7.71
CA ASN A 113 2.35 0.31 -7.55
C ASN A 113 3.34 0.40 -8.72
N GLU A 114 4.64 0.60 -8.46
CA GLU A 114 5.67 0.71 -9.50
C GLU A 114 5.74 -0.52 -10.42
N TYR A 115 5.24 -1.67 -9.94
CA TYR A 115 5.26 -2.95 -10.63
C TYR A 115 3.88 -3.41 -11.14
N GLY A 116 2.87 -2.56 -11.09
CA GLY A 116 1.51 -2.88 -11.55
C GLY A 116 0.82 -1.71 -12.26
N ASP A 117 -0.32 -2.01 -12.88
CA ASP A 117 -1.12 -1.02 -13.62
C ASP A 117 -2.21 -0.36 -12.76
N GLU A 118 -2.46 -0.92 -11.58
CA GLU A 118 -3.51 -0.45 -10.67
C GLU A 118 -3.06 0.78 -9.87
N ILE A 119 -4.06 1.55 -9.45
CA ILE A 119 -3.87 2.63 -8.49
C ILE A 119 -4.41 2.22 -7.12
N ASN A 120 -3.81 2.74 -6.08
CA ASN A 120 -4.22 2.52 -4.71
C ASN A 120 -4.72 3.83 -4.11
N TYR A 121 -5.95 3.80 -3.58
CA TYR A 121 -6.56 4.89 -2.82
C TYR A 121 -6.37 4.62 -1.33
N ILE A 122 -5.93 5.63 -0.58
CA ILE A 122 -5.91 5.59 0.90
C ILE A 122 -6.48 6.89 1.44
N ASP A 123 -7.47 6.79 2.32
CA ASP A 123 -7.95 7.94 3.09
C ASP A 123 -7.29 8.08 4.47
N THR A 124 -7.53 9.22 5.11
CA THR A 124 -7.04 9.51 6.47
C THR A 124 -7.62 8.62 7.56
N GLU A 125 -8.66 7.85 7.27
CA GLU A 125 -9.22 6.84 8.19
C GLU A 125 -8.53 5.48 8.04
N GLY A 126 -7.59 5.35 7.10
CA GLY A 126 -6.83 4.12 6.85
C GLY A 126 -7.54 3.12 5.94
N LYS A 127 -8.64 3.53 5.29
CA LYS A 127 -9.29 2.69 4.28
C LYS A 127 -8.42 2.67 3.02
N SER A 128 -7.92 1.49 2.67
CA SER A 128 -7.11 1.25 1.47
C SER A 128 -7.88 0.41 0.47
N MET A 129 -7.91 0.84 -0.80
CA MET A 129 -8.62 0.16 -1.88
C MET A 129 -7.86 0.30 -3.20
N ASP A 130 -7.75 -0.80 -3.93
CA ASP A 130 -7.12 -0.83 -5.24
C ASP A 130 -8.17 -0.67 -6.34
N PHE A 131 -7.81 0.09 -7.38
CA PHE A 131 -8.65 0.37 -8.52
C PHE A 131 -7.85 0.17 -9.81
N LYS A 132 -8.51 -0.37 -10.83
CA LYS A 132 -7.93 -0.50 -12.18
C LYS A 132 -7.40 0.81 -12.75
N ASN A 133 -8.05 1.94 -12.42
CA ASN A 133 -7.65 3.28 -12.87
C ASN A 133 -8.43 4.37 -12.11
N ILE A 134 -8.07 5.63 -12.37
CA ILE A 134 -8.69 6.84 -11.79
C ILE A 134 -10.19 6.90 -12.07
N SER A 135 -10.67 6.46 -13.23
CA SER A 135 -12.09 6.49 -13.57
C SER A 135 -12.90 5.54 -12.68
N ALA A 136 -12.38 4.34 -12.42
CA ALA A 136 -13.00 3.38 -11.49
C ALA A 136 -13.05 3.93 -10.05
N MET A 137 -11.96 4.57 -9.60
CA MET A 137 -11.92 5.24 -8.30
C MET A 137 -12.95 6.39 -8.21
N LYS A 138 -13.01 7.26 -9.21
CA LYS A 138 -14.01 8.36 -9.24
C LYS A 138 -15.44 7.84 -9.20
N LYS A 139 -15.73 6.75 -9.93
CA LYS A 139 -17.03 6.08 -9.88
C LYS A 139 -17.35 5.60 -8.45
N HIS A 140 -16.40 4.94 -7.78
CA HIS A 140 -16.57 4.51 -6.39
C HIS A 140 -16.82 5.69 -5.44
N LEU A 141 -16.09 6.80 -5.60
CA LEU A 141 -16.31 8.01 -4.79
C LEU A 141 -17.70 8.61 -5.02
N SER A 142 -18.17 8.67 -6.27
CA SER A 142 -19.52 9.14 -6.59
C SER A 142 -20.61 8.22 -6.03
N GLU A 143 -20.41 6.90 -6.07
CA GLU A 143 -21.35 5.93 -5.49
C GLU A 143 -21.38 5.99 -3.96
N THR A 144 -20.22 6.23 -3.33
CA THR A 144 -20.09 6.24 -1.86
C THR A 144 -20.53 7.57 -1.25
N PHE A 145 -20.15 8.69 -1.86
CA PHE A 145 -20.32 10.02 -1.27
C PHE A 145 -21.30 10.92 -2.05
N GLY A 146 -21.81 10.46 -3.19
CA GLY A 146 -22.70 11.25 -4.05
C GLY A 146 -21.99 12.42 -4.71
N THR A 147 -22.55 13.62 -4.56
CA THR A 147 -21.93 14.85 -5.06
C THR A 147 -20.82 15.29 -4.12
N TYR A 148 -19.58 15.33 -4.62
CA TYR A 148 -18.42 15.83 -3.92
C TYR A 148 -17.67 16.87 -4.77
N LYS A 149 -16.84 17.68 -4.10
CA LYS A 149 -15.94 18.66 -4.72
C LYS A 149 -14.53 18.43 -4.20
N ILE A 150 -13.53 18.40 -5.09
CA ILE A 150 -12.12 18.42 -4.66
C ILE A 150 -11.76 19.87 -4.33
N THR A 151 -11.32 20.14 -3.10
CA THR A 151 -11.03 21.48 -2.59
C THR A 151 -9.54 21.78 -2.50
N GLU A 152 -8.71 20.74 -2.36
CA GLU A 152 -7.25 20.86 -2.33
C GLU A 152 -6.64 19.69 -3.10
N TRP A 153 -5.53 19.93 -3.81
CA TRP A 153 -4.80 18.92 -4.54
C TRP A 153 -3.30 19.24 -4.59
N SER A 154 -2.46 18.23 -4.40
CA SER A 154 -1.01 18.31 -4.62
C SER A 154 -0.57 17.12 -5.48
N VAL A 155 0.03 17.42 -6.63
CA VAL A 155 0.66 16.41 -7.52
C VAL A 155 2.09 16.19 -7.03
N PHE A 156 2.50 14.93 -6.93
CA PHE A 156 3.88 14.56 -6.59
C PHE A 156 4.62 13.96 -7.79
N PHE A 157 3.91 13.45 -8.80
CA PHE A 157 4.47 12.98 -10.07
C PHE A 157 3.58 13.45 -11.24
N GLU A 158 4.18 14.13 -12.21
CA GLU A 158 3.56 14.46 -13.52
C GLU A 158 3.71 13.30 -14.51
#